data_AF-R7SWQ2-F1
#
_entry.id   AF-R7SWQ2-F1
#
_cell.length_a   1.000
_cell.length_b   1.000
_cell.length_c   1.000
_cell.angle_alpha   90.00
_cell.angle_beta   90.00
_cell.angle_gamma   90.00
#
_symmetry.space_group_name_H-M   'P 1'
#
loop_
_entity.id
_entity.type
_entity.pdbx_description
1 polymer ?
#
loop_
_entity_poly.entity_id
_entity_poly.type
_entity_poly.pdbx_seq_one_letter_code
_entity_poly.pdbx_strand_id
1 'polypeptide(L)'
;HKPVLIQTFDRPRSFELFHEVREASSSPTPIHEMLRDPAILSSLLSHRKKPRSGSSASHTPRLATAGDDMLKPEPKKERDRDRDKDRERERDRERDRDSRTIDTASTTSTVKPRKKDRDRDRESDSATILTHVLAEEERQARHLKAVLRQTGARLEEELRRADLAESRARTAEINVSELTQRLASSEAARHQLELDATRAQEECRRWQMQADAAEREARRLQTELARSERARQDVEQAEKEARGAARRAEQTLREWKAREEGREEVRRLEVRRRYSDGRDEGFEDGRAEGYEAGHEDGYEQGRNEGYENGRSEGFDAGRLA
;
A
#
# COMPACT_ATOMS: atom_id res chain seq x y z
N HIS A 1 1.75 48.20 -42.75
CA HIS A 1 2.59 47.01 -42.95
C HIS A 1 3.33 46.66 -41.66
N LYS A 2 3.01 45.53 -41.03
CA LYS A 2 3.81 44.90 -39.98
C LYS A 2 3.98 43.42 -40.37
N PRO A 3 5.18 42.84 -40.36
CA PRO A 3 5.41 41.49 -40.83
C PRO A 3 4.99 40.44 -39.80
N VAL A 4 4.46 39.35 -40.33
CA VAL A 4 4.01 38.13 -39.66
C VAL A 4 5.23 37.35 -39.14
N LEU A 5 5.27 37.08 -37.84
CA LEU A 5 6.21 36.13 -37.23
C LEU A 5 5.65 34.72 -37.44
N ILE A 6 6.27 33.98 -38.35
CA ILE A 6 6.02 32.56 -38.59
C ILE A 6 6.65 31.79 -37.42
N GLN A 7 5.81 31.29 -36.51
CA GLN A 7 6.24 30.34 -35.49
C GLN A 7 6.46 28.98 -36.14
N THR A 8 7.67 28.46 -35.95
CA THR A 8 8.13 27.17 -36.41
C THR A 8 7.36 26.02 -35.76
N PHE A 9 7.08 25.04 -36.61
CA PHE A 9 6.34 23.80 -36.36
C PHE A 9 6.68 23.06 -35.06
N ASP A 10 5.60 22.59 -34.44
CA ASP A 10 5.48 21.57 -33.41
C ASP A 10 6.37 20.34 -33.70
N ARG A 11 7.31 20.02 -32.80
CA ARG A 11 7.92 18.68 -32.73
C ARG A 11 7.01 17.79 -31.88
N PRO A 12 6.67 16.57 -32.31
CA PRO A 12 5.76 15.73 -31.56
C PRO A 12 6.41 15.27 -30.25
N ARG A 13 5.81 15.68 -29.12
CA ARG A 13 6.14 15.30 -27.73
C ARG A 13 6.28 13.79 -27.48
N SER A 14 5.87 12.95 -28.42
CA SER A 14 6.03 11.50 -28.36
C SER A 14 7.49 11.06 -28.44
N PHE A 15 8.34 11.75 -29.20
CA PHE A 15 9.75 11.35 -29.36
C PHE A 15 10.57 11.60 -28.10
N GLU A 16 10.24 12.64 -27.33
CA GLU A 16 10.90 12.98 -26.07
C GLU A 16 10.56 11.98 -24.96
N LEU A 17 9.29 11.57 -24.85
CA LEU A 17 8.86 10.53 -23.91
C LEU A 17 9.55 9.17 -24.15
N PHE A 18 9.70 8.75 -25.41
CA PHE A 18 10.41 7.49 -25.70
C PHE A 18 11.91 7.60 -25.47
N HIS A 19 12.51 8.79 -25.63
CA HIS A 19 13.91 9.02 -25.30
C HIS A 19 14.13 9.01 -23.78
N GLU A 20 13.24 9.65 -23.02
CA GLU A 20 13.29 9.72 -21.55
C GLU A 20 13.04 8.36 -20.90
N VAL A 21 12.09 7.58 -21.41
CA VAL A 21 11.86 6.19 -20.96
C VAL A 21 13.06 5.29 -21.29
N ARG A 22 13.68 5.48 -22.47
CA ARG A 22 14.89 4.74 -22.84
C ARG A 22 16.06 5.12 -21.95
N GLU A 23 16.22 6.40 -21.64
CA GLU A 23 17.26 6.93 -20.74
C GLU A 23 17.06 6.43 -19.30
N ALA A 24 15.82 6.45 -18.79
CA ALA A 24 15.45 5.89 -17.48
C ALA A 24 15.55 4.35 -17.41
N SER A 25 15.45 3.64 -18.53
CA SER A 25 15.72 2.20 -18.61
C SER A 25 17.20 1.86 -18.75
N SER A 26 18.02 2.84 -19.18
CA SER A 26 19.46 2.72 -19.33
C SER A 26 20.25 3.22 -18.12
N SER A 27 19.59 3.96 -17.21
CA SER A 27 20.16 4.28 -15.92
C SER A 27 20.25 3.00 -15.08
N PRO A 28 21.37 2.78 -14.38
CA PRO A 28 21.54 1.59 -13.56
C PRO A 28 20.45 1.60 -12.49
N THR A 29 19.49 0.67 -12.62
CA THR A 29 18.46 0.50 -11.60
C THR A 29 19.12 0.21 -10.25
N PRO A 30 18.50 0.57 -9.12
CA PRO A 30 19.05 0.27 -7.79
C PRO A 30 19.40 -1.22 -7.59
N ILE A 31 18.65 -2.11 -8.26
CA ILE A 31 18.91 -3.55 -8.30
C ILE A 31 20.21 -3.87 -9.06
N HIS A 32 20.53 -3.14 -10.15
CA HIS A 32 21.77 -3.28 -10.89
C HIS A 32 23.01 -2.88 -10.07
N GLU A 33 22.89 -1.85 -9.22
CA GLU A 33 23.97 -1.45 -8.30
C GLU A 33 24.15 -2.46 -7.16
N MET A 34 23.05 -2.97 -6.59
CA MET A 34 23.10 -4.03 -5.57
C MET A 34 23.71 -5.34 -6.09
N LEU A 35 23.56 -5.63 -7.38
CA LEU A 35 24.13 -6.81 -8.04
C LEU A 35 25.60 -6.63 -8.47
N ARG A 36 26.18 -5.43 -8.37
CA ARG A 36 27.63 -5.23 -8.57
C ARG A 36 28.45 -5.55 -7.33
N ASP A 37 27.82 -5.66 -6.17
CA ASP A 37 28.52 -5.90 -4.91
C ASP A 37 28.82 -7.41 -4.73
N PRO A 38 30.10 -7.84 -4.77
CA PRO A 38 30.45 -9.26 -4.69
C PRO A 38 30.02 -9.92 -3.38
N ALA A 39 29.87 -9.14 -2.30
CA ALA A 39 29.36 -9.64 -1.03
C ALA A 39 27.88 -10.06 -1.12
N ILE A 40 27.05 -9.28 -1.82
CA ILE A 40 25.61 -9.55 -1.98
C ILE A 40 25.38 -10.75 -2.90
N LEU A 41 26.15 -10.85 -3.99
CA LEU A 41 26.09 -12.02 -4.89
C LEU A 41 26.47 -13.32 -4.16
N SER A 42 27.48 -13.29 -3.28
CA SER A 42 27.88 -14.45 -2.50
C SER A 42 26.80 -14.93 -1.52
N SER A 43 26.06 -13.99 -0.91
CA SER A 43 24.93 -14.28 -0.03
C SER A 43 23.77 -14.94 -0.79
N LEU A 44 23.41 -14.40 -1.96
CA LEU A 44 22.33 -14.91 -2.80
C LEU A 44 22.62 -16.28 -3.42
N LEU A 45 23.88 -16.56 -3.81
CA LEU A 45 24.26 -17.85 -4.40
C LEU A 45 24.52 -18.96 -3.36
N SER A 46 24.75 -18.63 -2.09
CA SER A 46 25.06 -19.61 -1.04
C SER A 46 23.87 -20.44 -0.54
N HIS A 47 22.64 -20.09 -0.91
CA HIS A 47 21.44 -20.82 -0.47
C HIS A 47 20.95 -21.79 -1.53
N ARG A 48 21.67 -22.91 -1.70
CA ARG A 48 21.16 -24.06 -2.45
C ARG A 48 21.40 -25.38 -1.70
N LYS A 49 20.28 -25.93 -1.20
CA LYS A 49 19.97 -27.33 -0.81
C LYS A 49 20.32 -27.80 0.62
N LYS A 50 19.25 -28.07 1.39
CA LYS A 50 19.06 -29.37 2.09
C LYS A 50 17.65 -29.91 1.83
N PRO A 51 17.47 -31.24 1.75
CA PRO A 51 16.25 -31.88 1.25
C PRO A 51 15.13 -31.94 2.29
N ARG A 52 13.88 -31.86 1.81
CA ARG A 52 12.64 -32.05 2.57
C ARG A 52 12.44 -33.55 2.82
N SER A 53 12.50 -34.01 4.08
CA SER A 53 11.85 -35.25 4.50
C SER A 53 10.45 -34.94 4.98
N GLY A 54 9.45 -35.56 4.36
CA GLY A 54 8.05 -35.37 4.74
C GLY A 54 7.71 -35.97 6.10
N SER A 55 6.63 -35.48 6.69
CA SER A 55 5.57 -36.29 7.31
C SER A 55 4.36 -35.41 7.62
N SER A 56 3.21 -35.97 7.29
CA SER A 56 1.86 -35.48 7.44
C SER A 56 1.48 -35.20 8.90
N ALA A 57 0.67 -34.17 9.15
CA ALA A 57 -0.49 -34.27 10.03
C ALA A 57 -1.31 -32.97 10.01
N SER A 58 -2.58 -33.16 9.70
CA SER A 58 -3.69 -32.21 9.71
C SER A 58 -4.08 -31.73 11.10
N HIS A 59 -4.26 -30.42 11.30
CA HIS A 59 -5.36 -29.91 12.12
C HIS A 59 -5.57 -28.40 11.92
N THR A 60 -6.75 -28.03 11.43
CA THR A 60 -7.31 -26.68 11.51
C THR A 60 -7.71 -26.36 12.96
N PRO A 61 -7.84 -25.07 13.32
CA PRO A 61 -9.14 -24.68 13.86
C PRO A 61 -9.68 -23.35 13.31
N ARG A 62 -11.02 -23.33 13.25
CA ARG A 62 -11.89 -22.21 12.92
C ARG A 62 -11.97 -21.19 14.05
N LEU A 63 -12.18 -19.95 13.63
CA LEU A 63 -12.72 -18.83 14.38
C LEU A 63 -14.09 -19.16 15.01
N ALA A 64 -14.28 -18.78 16.27
CA ALA A 64 -15.60 -18.53 16.86
C ALA A 64 -15.50 -17.44 17.94
N THR A 65 -16.56 -16.64 17.98
CA THR A 65 -16.73 -15.34 18.62
C THR A 65 -17.40 -15.42 19.99
N ALA A 66 -17.06 -14.45 20.85
CA ALA A 66 -17.89 -13.75 21.86
C ALA A 66 -18.61 -14.53 22.98
N GLY A 67 -18.49 -14.00 24.21
CA GLY A 67 -19.55 -14.06 25.23
C GLY A 67 -19.13 -14.52 26.64
N ASP A 68 -19.00 -13.53 27.53
CA ASP A 68 -19.29 -13.51 28.98
C ASP A 68 -18.57 -14.36 30.03
N ASP A 69 -18.27 -13.60 31.09
CA ASP A 69 -18.33 -13.89 32.53
C ASP A 69 -17.21 -14.63 33.29
N MET A 70 -16.50 -13.78 34.05
CA MET A 70 -16.30 -13.85 35.50
C MET A 70 -15.34 -14.88 36.12
N LEU A 71 -14.49 -14.32 36.99
CA LEU A 71 -13.85 -14.88 38.19
C LEU A 71 -12.52 -15.66 38.00
N LYS A 72 -11.43 -14.99 38.42
CA LYS A 72 -10.18 -15.64 38.88
C LYS A 72 -10.49 -16.65 40.00
N PRO A 73 -9.74 -17.76 40.12
CA PRO A 73 -8.51 -17.73 40.92
C PRO A 73 -7.37 -18.66 40.40
N GLU A 74 -6.14 -18.14 40.43
CA GLU A 74 -4.92 -18.95 40.68
C GLU A 74 -5.00 -19.55 42.11
N PRO A 75 -4.22 -20.58 42.53
CA PRO A 75 -3.14 -21.31 41.85
C PRO A 75 -3.17 -22.84 42.07
N LYS A 76 -2.60 -23.67 41.17
CA LYS A 76 -2.07 -25.01 41.56
C LYS A 76 -0.84 -25.44 40.75
N LYS A 77 0.13 -25.89 41.54
CA LYS A 77 1.45 -26.44 41.23
C LYS A 77 1.36 -27.75 40.43
N GLU A 78 2.05 -27.81 39.30
CA GLU A 78 2.67 -29.04 38.75
C GLU A 78 4.18 -28.76 38.68
N ARG A 79 4.98 -29.23 39.64
CA ARG A 79 5.60 -30.56 39.69
C ARG A 79 6.41 -30.89 38.43
N ASP A 80 7.67 -30.49 38.50
CA ASP A 80 8.83 -31.39 38.44
C ASP A 80 8.72 -32.55 37.46
N ARG A 81 9.03 -32.28 36.19
CA ARG A 81 9.65 -33.25 35.29
C ARG A 81 10.59 -32.48 34.38
N ASP A 82 11.83 -32.29 34.83
CA ASP A 82 13.02 -32.09 34.00
C ASP A 82 14.26 -31.90 34.89
N ARG A 83 14.51 -32.85 35.79
CA ARG A 83 15.72 -32.83 36.62
C ARG A 83 16.24 -34.21 37.01
N ASP A 84 16.13 -35.20 36.14
CA ASP A 84 16.80 -36.49 36.33
C ASP A 84 17.43 -36.95 35.00
N LYS A 85 18.61 -36.42 34.68
CA LYS A 85 19.48 -37.02 33.66
C LYS A 85 20.99 -36.81 33.84
N ASP A 86 21.46 -36.34 35.00
CA ASP A 86 22.89 -36.11 35.26
C ASP A 86 23.37 -36.62 36.64
N ARG A 87 22.87 -37.77 37.11
CA ARG A 87 23.39 -38.45 38.33
C ARG A 87 23.54 -39.97 38.19
N GLU A 88 23.98 -40.44 37.04
CA GLU A 88 24.40 -41.84 36.84
C GLU A 88 25.82 -41.93 36.27
N ARG A 89 26.81 -41.42 37.03
CA ARG A 89 28.24 -41.75 36.85
C ARG A 89 28.98 -41.64 38.17
N GLU A 90 28.49 -42.30 39.22
CA GLU A 90 29.28 -42.49 40.44
C GLU A 90 28.67 -43.60 41.31
N ARG A 91 28.92 -44.85 40.91
CA ARG A 91 28.86 -46.07 41.74
C ARG A 91 29.17 -47.28 40.87
N ASP A 92 30.45 -47.51 40.60
CA ASP A 92 30.95 -48.78 40.06
C ASP A 92 32.45 -48.90 40.35
N ARG A 93 32.81 -49.03 41.64
CA ARG A 93 34.07 -49.64 42.11
C ARG A 93 33.88 -50.09 43.55
N GLU A 94 33.04 -51.08 43.80
CA GLU A 94 33.08 -51.86 45.06
C GLU A 94 32.20 -53.10 44.95
N ARG A 95 32.73 -54.12 44.27
CA ARG A 95 32.44 -55.54 44.50
C ARG A 95 33.51 -56.34 43.76
N ASP A 96 33.94 -57.42 44.39
CA ASP A 96 34.93 -58.42 43.96
C ASP A 96 36.33 -58.24 44.55
N ARG A 97 36.46 -58.69 45.81
CA ARG A 97 37.57 -59.53 46.28
C ARG A 97 37.26 -60.10 47.67
N ASP A 98 36.40 -61.11 47.69
CA ASP A 98 36.46 -62.14 48.72
C ASP A 98 37.41 -63.24 48.24
N SER A 99 38.47 -63.51 49.01
CA SER A 99 39.03 -64.84 49.29
C SER A 99 40.51 -64.74 49.69
N ARG A 100 40.77 -64.91 50.99
CA ARG A 100 41.87 -65.69 51.60
C ARG A 100 41.88 -65.41 53.10
N THR A 101 41.19 -66.27 53.84
CA THR A 101 41.76 -67.35 54.66
C THR A 101 42.34 -66.82 55.98
N ILE A 102 41.54 -67.03 57.01
CA ILE A 102 41.87 -66.97 58.43
C ILE A 102 42.84 -68.12 58.70
N ASP A 103 44.11 -67.81 58.96
CA ASP A 103 45.07 -68.75 59.54
C ASP A 103 45.34 -68.34 60.98
N THR A 104 44.49 -68.83 61.88
CA THR A 104 44.75 -68.90 63.32
C THR A 104 45.71 -70.06 63.58
N ALA A 105 47.01 -69.77 63.66
CA ALA A 105 48.02 -70.73 64.08
C ALA A 105 48.45 -70.44 65.53
N SER A 106 47.92 -71.28 66.42
CA SER A 106 48.42 -71.56 67.76
C SER A 106 49.83 -72.14 67.72
N THR A 107 50.81 -71.47 68.34
CA THR A 107 52.09 -72.09 68.72
C THR A 107 52.57 -71.61 70.08
N THR A 108 52.23 -72.41 71.09
CA THR A 108 53.16 -72.97 72.09
C THR A 108 54.14 -72.05 72.79
N SER A 109 53.77 -71.75 74.03
CA SER A 109 54.63 -71.54 75.19
C SER A 109 55.93 -72.38 75.19
N THR A 110 57.08 -71.71 75.30
CA THR A 110 58.30 -72.32 75.83
C THR A 110 58.94 -71.35 76.83
N VAL A 111 58.49 -71.43 78.08
CA VAL A 111 59.13 -70.77 79.22
C VAL A 111 60.33 -71.64 79.64
N LYS A 112 61.55 -71.15 79.40
CA LYS A 112 62.77 -71.67 80.03
C LYS A 112 63.22 -70.71 81.13
N PRO A 113 63.44 -71.17 82.37
CA PRO A 113 63.95 -70.33 83.44
C PRO A 113 65.47 -70.30 83.38
N ARG A 114 66.08 -69.11 83.47
CA ARG A 114 67.50 -68.98 83.83
C ARG A 114 67.71 -67.91 84.89
N LYS A 115 68.32 -68.40 85.97
CA LYS A 115 69.04 -67.76 87.09
C LYS A 115 69.59 -66.38 86.74
N LYS A 116 69.26 -65.36 87.54
CA LYS A 116 70.02 -64.90 88.73
C LYS A 116 71.41 -64.42 88.35
N ASP A 117 71.52 -63.09 88.19
CA ASP A 117 72.61 -62.27 88.73
C ASP A 117 72.00 -60.92 89.11
N ARG A 118 71.72 -60.76 90.41
CA ARG A 118 71.64 -59.47 91.07
C ARG A 118 73.09 -59.11 91.38
N ASP A 119 73.58 -57.99 90.86
CA ASP A 119 74.63 -57.14 91.46
C ASP A 119 75.17 -56.15 90.41
N ARG A 120 74.35 -55.15 90.04
CA ARG A 120 74.83 -53.85 89.50
C ARG A 120 73.78 -52.73 89.54
N ASP A 121 72.89 -52.71 90.52
CA ASP A 121 71.64 -51.92 90.47
C ASP A 121 71.72 -50.52 91.09
N ARG A 122 72.80 -49.75 90.86
CA ARG A 122 72.79 -48.31 91.27
C ARG A 122 73.38 -47.33 90.26
N GLU A 123 74.40 -47.70 89.48
CA GLU A 123 74.91 -46.86 88.38
C GLU A 123 74.26 -47.19 87.03
N SER A 124 73.69 -48.39 86.87
CA SER A 124 72.94 -48.78 85.68
C SER A 124 71.53 -48.17 85.64
N ASP A 125 70.89 -47.92 86.78
CA ASP A 125 69.54 -47.35 86.81
C ASP A 125 69.51 -45.90 86.33
N SER A 126 70.51 -45.07 86.65
CA SER A 126 70.60 -43.69 86.17
C SER A 126 70.89 -43.61 84.67
N ALA A 127 71.79 -44.46 84.15
CA ALA A 127 72.05 -44.57 82.71
C ALA A 127 70.84 -45.15 81.94
N THR A 128 70.08 -46.06 82.55
CA THR A 128 68.86 -46.65 81.96
C THR A 128 67.69 -45.65 82.00
N ILE A 129 67.57 -44.85 83.05
CA ILE A 129 66.59 -43.76 83.13
C ILE A 129 66.90 -42.67 82.09
N LEU A 130 68.16 -42.25 81.96
CA LEU A 130 68.56 -41.27 80.94
C LEU A 130 68.32 -41.77 79.51
N THR A 131 68.61 -43.04 79.23
CA THR A 131 68.33 -43.63 77.91
C THR A 131 66.83 -43.77 77.65
N HIS A 132 66.01 -44.07 78.66
CA HIS A 132 64.55 -44.06 78.54
C HIS A 132 64.01 -42.64 78.29
N VAL A 133 64.48 -41.64 79.04
CA VAL A 133 64.08 -40.24 78.86
C VAL A 133 64.47 -39.73 77.48
N LEU A 134 65.71 -39.98 77.03
CA LEU A 134 66.14 -39.62 75.68
C LEU A 134 65.35 -40.34 74.59
N ALA A 135 65.03 -41.62 74.79
CA ALA A 135 64.18 -42.36 73.86
C ALA A 135 62.74 -41.84 73.84
N GLU A 136 62.23 -41.34 74.97
CA GLU A 136 60.91 -40.74 75.08
C GLU A 136 60.84 -39.35 74.46
N GLU A 137 61.86 -38.51 74.67
CA GLU A 137 62.04 -37.24 73.96
C GLU A 137 62.17 -37.46 72.45
N GLU A 138 62.92 -38.48 72.01
CA GLU A 138 63.04 -38.82 70.60
C GLU A 138 61.69 -39.30 70.02
N ARG A 139 60.90 -40.06 70.78
CA ARG A 139 59.54 -40.46 70.40
C ARG A 139 58.60 -39.25 70.30
N GLN A 140 58.67 -38.33 71.26
CA GLN A 140 57.88 -37.09 71.24
C GLN A 140 58.27 -36.21 70.05
N ALA A 141 59.56 -36.05 69.78
CA ALA A 141 60.06 -35.31 68.61
C ALA A 141 59.59 -35.96 67.29
N ARG A 142 59.64 -37.29 67.20
CA ARG A 142 59.11 -38.05 66.04
C ARG A 142 57.59 -37.90 65.91
N HIS A 143 56.86 -37.93 67.02
CA HIS A 143 55.40 -37.75 67.04
C HIS A 143 55.01 -36.34 66.59
N LEU A 144 55.63 -35.30 67.16
CA LEU A 144 55.42 -33.91 66.73
C LEU A 144 55.75 -33.72 65.26
N LYS A 145 56.86 -34.31 64.77
CA LYS A 145 57.23 -34.27 63.35
C LYS A 145 56.20 -34.98 62.46
N ALA A 146 55.61 -36.07 62.92
CA ALA A 146 54.55 -36.78 62.21
C ALA A 146 53.26 -35.94 62.16
N VAL A 147 52.86 -35.33 63.29
CA VAL A 147 51.70 -34.44 63.36
C VAL A 147 51.90 -33.22 62.45
N LEU A 148 53.07 -32.56 62.50
CA LEU A 148 53.38 -31.41 61.64
C LEU A 148 53.32 -31.77 60.15
N ARG A 149 53.78 -32.95 59.77
CA ARG A 149 53.65 -33.43 58.39
C ARG A 149 52.20 -33.70 58.00
N GLN A 150 51.43 -34.30 58.91
CA GLN A 150 50.00 -34.56 58.68
C GLN A 150 49.22 -33.25 58.55
N THR A 151 49.48 -32.26 59.40
CA THR A 151 48.85 -30.94 59.31
C THR A 151 49.30 -30.17 58.07
N GLY A 152 50.58 -30.30 57.68
CA GLY A 152 51.09 -29.74 56.43
C GLY A 152 50.38 -30.33 55.22
N ALA A 153 50.27 -31.66 55.14
CA ALA A 153 49.55 -32.34 54.06
C ALA A 153 48.05 -31.97 54.01
N ARG A 154 47.41 -31.83 55.18
CA ARG A 154 46.02 -31.36 55.27
C ARG A 154 45.87 -29.91 54.80
N LEU A 155 46.79 -29.03 55.19
CA LEU A 155 46.78 -27.64 54.74
C LEU A 155 46.96 -27.54 53.23
N GLU A 156 47.89 -28.30 52.64
CA GLU A 156 48.08 -28.35 51.19
C GLU A 156 46.82 -28.83 50.45
N GLU A 157 46.12 -29.82 51.00
CA GLU A 157 44.86 -30.30 50.44
C GLU A 157 43.76 -29.23 50.50
N GLU A 158 43.63 -28.51 51.62
CA GLU A 158 42.66 -27.41 51.72
C GLU A 158 43.03 -26.23 50.79
N LEU A 159 44.32 -25.93 50.61
CA LEU A 159 44.77 -24.92 49.64
C LEU A 159 44.41 -25.32 48.21
N ARG A 160 44.64 -26.58 47.81
CA ARG A 160 44.23 -27.07 46.48
C ARG A 160 42.72 -26.95 46.27
N ARG A 161 41.92 -27.25 47.29
CA ARG A 161 40.45 -27.08 47.21
C ARG A 161 40.05 -25.61 47.11
N ALA A 162 40.72 -24.73 47.84
CA ALA A 162 40.49 -23.29 47.74
C ALA A 162 40.82 -22.77 46.33
N ASP A 163 41.96 -23.16 45.75
CA ASP A 163 42.36 -22.78 44.38
C ASP A 163 41.35 -23.29 43.33
N LEU A 164 40.84 -24.51 43.51
CA LEU A 164 39.79 -25.07 42.65
C LEU A 164 38.46 -24.31 42.79
N ALA A 165 38.10 -23.89 43.99
CA ALA A 165 36.90 -23.08 44.22
C ALA A 165 37.06 -21.67 43.63
N GLU A 166 38.24 -21.06 43.79
CA GLU A 166 38.56 -19.74 43.26
C GLU A 166 38.57 -19.74 41.74
N SER A 167 39.22 -20.71 41.10
CA SER A 167 39.20 -20.83 39.63
C SER A 167 37.78 -21.00 39.09
N ARG A 168 36.94 -21.80 39.76
CA ARG A 168 35.50 -21.91 39.41
C ARG A 168 34.76 -20.58 39.57
N ALA A 169 34.98 -19.87 40.68
CA ALA A 169 34.36 -18.55 40.90
C ALA A 169 34.78 -17.54 39.82
N ARG A 170 36.08 -17.47 39.50
CA ARG A 170 36.60 -16.60 38.42
C ARG A 170 35.98 -16.93 37.06
N THR A 171 35.84 -18.22 36.72
CA THR A 171 35.16 -18.59 35.46
C THR A 171 33.68 -18.19 35.46
N ALA A 172 32.99 -18.31 36.59
CA ALA A 172 31.61 -17.88 36.72
C ALA A 172 31.49 -16.36 36.57
N GLU A 173 32.39 -15.58 37.19
CA GLU A 173 32.45 -14.12 37.05
C GLU A 173 32.67 -13.68 35.61
N ILE A 174 33.59 -14.32 34.89
CA ILE A 174 33.81 -14.05 33.46
C ILE A 174 32.52 -14.31 32.67
N ASN A 175 31.87 -15.45 32.90
CA ASN A 175 30.62 -15.79 32.21
C ASN A 175 29.50 -14.78 32.51
N VAL A 176 29.37 -14.35 33.76
CA VAL A 176 28.40 -13.31 34.15
C VAL A 176 28.74 -12.00 33.45
N SER A 177 30.00 -11.59 33.42
CA SER A 177 30.42 -10.37 32.73
C SER A 177 30.07 -10.42 31.23
N GLU A 178 30.30 -11.56 30.57
CA GLU A 178 29.98 -11.75 29.16
C GLU A 178 28.46 -11.69 28.91
N LEU A 179 27.66 -12.34 29.76
CA LEU A 179 26.20 -12.29 29.66
C LEU A 179 25.66 -10.87 29.89
N THR A 180 26.22 -10.12 30.85
CA THR A 180 25.82 -8.73 31.07
C THR A 180 26.16 -7.83 29.89
N GLN A 181 27.31 -8.03 29.24
CA GLN A 181 27.68 -7.30 28.02
C GLN A 181 26.74 -7.65 26.86
N ARG A 182 26.41 -8.93 26.69
CA ARG A 182 25.44 -9.37 25.67
C ARG A 182 24.06 -8.76 25.93
N LEU A 183 23.60 -8.76 27.19
CA LEU A 183 22.33 -8.12 27.56
C LEU A 183 22.35 -6.63 27.23
N ALA A 184 23.38 -5.89 27.65
CA ALA A 184 23.52 -4.47 27.36
C ALA A 184 23.52 -4.18 25.85
N SER A 185 24.20 -5.01 25.04
CA SER A 185 24.18 -4.88 23.59
C SER A 185 22.79 -5.11 22.99
N SER A 186 22.04 -6.07 23.53
CA SER A 186 20.66 -6.37 23.10
C SER A 186 19.67 -5.27 23.52
N GLU A 187 19.86 -4.67 24.69
CA GLU A 187 19.06 -3.54 25.18
C GLU A 187 19.32 -2.28 24.36
N ALA A 188 20.58 -1.99 24.03
CA ALA A 188 20.94 -0.89 23.14
C ALA A 188 20.34 -1.08 21.73
N ALA A 189 20.39 -2.31 21.19
CA ALA A 189 19.75 -2.64 19.92
C ALA A 189 18.22 -2.47 19.99
N ARG A 190 17.59 -2.90 21.09
CA ARG A 190 16.14 -2.70 21.31
C ARG A 190 15.77 -1.23 21.34
N HIS A 191 16.50 -0.42 22.11
CA HIS A 191 16.26 1.02 22.18
C HIS A 191 16.44 1.68 20.81
N GLN A 192 17.45 1.27 20.04
CA GLN A 192 17.65 1.77 18.68
C GLN A 192 16.45 1.44 17.77
N LEU A 193 15.94 0.20 17.83
CA LEU A 193 14.74 -0.20 17.08
C LEU A 193 13.48 0.54 17.53
N GLU A 194 13.34 0.85 18.83
CA GLU A 194 12.24 1.65 19.35
C GLU A 194 12.29 3.08 18.77
N LEU A 195 13.47 3.71 18.71
CA LEU A 195 13.64 5.01 18.06
C LEU A 195 13.32 4.96 16.56
N ASP A 196 13.78 3.94 15.85
CA ASP A 196 13.51 3.81 14.41
C ASP A 196 12.04 3.52 14.13
N ALA A 197 11.36 2.78 15.01
CA ALA A 197 9.91 2.59 14.95
C ALA A 197 9.15 3.91 15.17
N THR A 198 9.56 4.75 16.12
CA THR A 198 8.92 6.06 16.32
C THR A 198 9.11 6.98 15.12
N ARG A 199 10.31 7.01 14.51
CA ARG A 199 10.59 7.75 13.27
C ARG A 199 9.70 7.29 12.12
N ALA A 200 9.61 5.98 11.89
CA ALA A 200 8.75 5.41 10.86
C ALA A 200 7.26 5.74 11.10
N GLN A 201 6.80 5.74 12.36
CA GLN A 201 5.44 6.16 12.70
C GLN A 201 5.18 7.63 12.40
N GLU A 202 6.12 8.51 12.68
CA GLU A 202 6.01 9.93 12.33
C GLU A 202 5.97 10.14 10.82
N GLU A 203 6.80 9.44 10.07
CA GLU A 203 6.78 9.47 8.60
C GLU A 203 5.43 9.00 8.05
N CYS A 204 4.91 7.87 8.56
CA CYS A 204 3.58 7.38 8.19
C CYS A 204 2.49 8.42 8.47
N ARG A 205 2.53 9.08 9.65
CA ARG A 205 1.58 10.16 9.98
C ARG A 205 1.71 11.36 9.04
N ARG A 206 2.93 11.75 8.66
CA ARG A 206 3.14 12.84 7.68
C ARG A 206 2.53 12.49 6.33
N TRP A 207 2.78 11.29 5.82
CA TRP A 207 2.20 10.82 4.56
C TRP A 207 0.68 10.71 4.62
N GLN A 208 0.11 10.24 5.75
CA GLN A 208 -1.33 10.23 5.96
C GLN A 208 -1.93 11.63 5.90
N MET A 209 -1.32 12.61 6.58
CA MET A 209 -1.80 14.00 6.54
C MET A 209 -1.74 14.60 5.12
N GLN A 210 -0.71 14.26 4.34
CA GLN A 210 -0.60 14.69 2.95
C GLN A 210 -1.66 14.02 2.05
N ALA A 211 -1.92 12.73 2.25
CA ALA A 211 -2.98 12.01 1.53
C ALA A 211 -4.36 12.62 1.84
N ASP A 212 -4.66 12.87 3.11
CA ASP A 212 -5.92 13.51 3.54
C ASP A 212 -6.08 14.92 2.94
N ALA A 213 -4.99 15.70 2.88
CA ALA A 213 -5.01 17.02 2.26
C ALA A 213 -5.30 16.94 0.76
N ALA A 214 -4.61 16.04 0.04
CA ALA A 214 -4.83 15.80 -1.38
C ALA A 214 -6.26 15.29 -1.67
N GLU A 215 -6.81 14.43 -0.82
CA GLU A 215 -8.20 13.99 -0.94
C GLU A 215 -9.21 15.13 -0.78
N ARG A 216 -8.99 16.03 0.19
CA ARG A 216 -9.86 17.20 0.37
C ARG A 216 -9.81 18.13 -0.84
N GLU A 217 -8.63 18.34 -1.41
CA GLU A 217 -8.47 19.13 -2.63
C GLU A 217 -9.14 18.46 -3.83
N ALA A 218 -8.98 17.14 -4.00
CA ALA A 218 -9.66 16.39 -5.05
C ALA A 218 -11.19 16.51 -4.92
N ARG A 219 -11.74 16.40 -3.71
CA ARG A 219 -13.18 16.59 -3.47
C ARG A 219 -13.64 18.02 -3.81
N ARG A 220 -12.85 19.04 -3.45
CA ARG A 220 -13.15 20.44 -3.84
C ARG A 220 -13.18 20.60 -5.36
N LEU A 221 -12.15 20.13 -6.04
CA LEU A 221 -12.06 20.19 -7.50
C LEU A 221 -13.17 19.40 -8.20
N GLN A 222 -13.59 18.25 -7.65
CA GLN A 222 -14.75 17.52 -8.16
C GLN A 222 -16.05 18.33 -8.05
N THR A 223 -16.25 19.04 -6.93
CA THR A 223 -17.43 19.91 -6.80
C THR A 223 -17.41 21.10 -7.75
N GLU A 224 -16.23 21.69 -8.00
CA GLU A 224 -16.06 22.77 -8.97
C GLU A 224 -16.27 22.27 -10.40
N LEU A 225 -15.73 21.11 -10.74
CA LEU A 225 -15.95 20.46 -12.03
C LEU A 225 -17.45 20.20 -12.25
N ALA A 226 -18.15 19.60 -11.29
CA ALA A 226 -19.58 19.34 -11.39
C ALA A 226 -20.41 20.63 -11.55
N ARG A 227 -20.02 21.74 -10.88
CA ARG A 227 -20.65 23.06 -11.09
C ARG A 227 -20.39 23.57 -12.51
N SER A 228 -19.15 23.46 -13.00
CA SER A 228 -18.78 23.90 -14.34
C SER A 228 -19.48 23.08 -15.43
N GLU A 229 -19.69 21.79 -15.22
CA GLU A 229 -20.41 20.90 -16.14
C GLU A 229 -21.90 21.24 -16.20
N ARG A 230 -22.54 21.50 -15.04
CA ARG A 230 -23.93 21.98 -15.00
C ARG A 230 -24.09 23.30 -15.74
N ALA A 231 -23.19 24.27 -15.48
CA ALA A 231 -23.21 25.55 -16.18
C ALA A 231 -23.03 25.38 -17.70
N ARG A 232 -22.16 24.46 -18.15
CA ARG A 232 -22.03 24.12 -19.58
C ARG A 232 -23.31 23.51 -20.14
N GLN A 233 -23.96 22.61 -19.41
CA GLN A 233 -25.23 21.99 -19.83
C GLN A 233 -26.35 23.03 -19.95
N ASP A 234 -26.45 23.96 -18.99
CA ASP A 234 -27.46 25.03 -19.01
C ASP A 234 -27.26 25.94 -20.23
N VAL A 235 -26.01 26.30 -20.54
CA VAL A 235 -25.68 27.08 -21.75
C VAL A 235 -26.01 26.30 -23.02
N GLU A 236 -25.67 25.01 -23.09
CA GLU A 236 -25.98 24.17 -24.25
C GLU A 236 -27.49 24.02 -24.46
N GLN A 237 -28.27 23.89 -23.39
CA GLN A 237 -29.73 23.85 -23.43
C GLN A 237 -30.30 25.20 -23.92
N ALA A 238 -29.82 26.31 -23.37
CA ALA A 238 -30.22 27.64 -23.80
C ALA A 238 -29.89 27.88 -25.29
N GLU A 239 -28.74 27.40 -25.77
CA GLU A 239 -28.42 27.44 -27.20
C GLU A 239 -29.40 26.63 -28.05
N LYS A 240 -29.75 25.41 -27.62
CA LYS A 240 -30.73 24.56 -28.34
C LYS A 240 -32.10 25.23 -28.39
N GLU A 241 -32.54 25.83 -27.29
CA GLU A 241 -33.80 26.58 -27.22
C GLU A 241 -33.79 27.82 -28.11
N ALA A 242 -32.69 28.60 -28.08
CA ALA A 242 -32.51 29.77 -28.92
C ALA A 242 -32.52 29.40 -30.41
N ARG A 243 -31.83 28.31 -30.79
CA ARG A 243 -31.86 27.78 -32.16
C ARG A 243 -33.27 27.32 -32.55
N GLY A 244 -33.99 26.66 -31.65
CA GLY A 244 -35.38 26.27 -31.88
C GLY A 244 -36.31 27.47 -32.05
N ALA A 245 -36.14 28.51 -31.24
CA ALA A 245 -36.89 29.76 -31.33
C ALA A 245 -36.60 30.52 -32.64
N ALA A 246 -35.32 30.60 -33.05
CA ALA A 246 -34.93 31.20 -34.31
C ALA A 246 -35.58 30.49 -35.50
N ARG A 247 -35.58 29.14 -35.54
CA ARG A 247 -36.26 28.37 -36.58
C ARG A 247 -37.77 28.64 -36.64
N ARG A 248 -38.42 28.73 -35.47
CA ARG A 248 -39.86 29.08 -35.40
C ARG A 248 -40.12 30.49 -35.93
N ALA A 249 -39.28 31.47 -35.56
CA ALA A 249 -39.38 32.84 -36.05
C ALA A 249 -39.14 32.93 -37.57
N GLU A 250 -38.20 32.17 -38.11
CA GLU A 250 -37.98 32.07 -39.55
C GLU A 250 -39.20 31.48 -40.27
N GLN A 251 -39.80 30.43 -39.70
CA GLN A 251 -41.01 29.83 -40.25
C GLN A 251 -42.17 30.83 -40.26
N THR A 252 -42.44 31.52 -39.14
CA THR A 252 -43.50 32.54 -39.09
C THR A 252 -43.24 33.70 -40.05
N LEU A 253 -41.98 34.14 -40.20
CA LEU A 253 -41.59 35.14 -41.19
C LEU A 253 -41.87 34.66 -42.62
N ARG A 254 -41.51 33.41 -42.95
CA ARG A 254 -41.78 32.82 -44.27
C ARG A 254 -43.28 32.74 -44.55
N GLU A 255 -44.07 32.28 -43.58
CA GLU A 255 -45.52 32.22 -43.76
C GLU A 255 -46.15 33.61 -43.88
N TRP A 256 -45.68 34.60 -43.11
CA TRP A 256 -46.14 35.99 -43.25
C TRP A 256 -45.80 36.55 -44.62
N LYS A 257 -44.56 36.36 -45.10
CA LYS A 257 -44.12 36.78 -46.45
C LYS A 257 -44.97 36.14 -47.53
N ALA A 258 -45.21 34.82 -47.46
CA ALA A 258 -46.08 34.13 -48.41
C ALA A 258 -47.53 34.65 -48.37
N ARG A 259 -48.05 35.03 -47.19
CA ARG A 259 -49.36 35.67 -47.07
C ARG A 259 -49.39 37.07 -47.66
N GLU A 260 -48.34 37.87 -47.48
CA GLU A 260 -48.22 39.20 -48.10
C GLU A 260 -48.12 39.10 -49.62
N GLU A 261 -47.27 38.19 -50.13
CA GLU A 261 -47.15 37.91 -51.56
C GLU A 261 -48.51 37.46 -52.14
N GLY A 262 -49.20 36.54 -51.46
CA GLY A 262 -50.55 36.15 -51.85
C GLY A 262 -51.55 37.32 -51.84
N ARG A 263 -51.50 38.22 -50.85
CA ARG A 263 -52.33 39.44 -50.82
C ARG A 263 -52.00 40.41 -51.94
N GLU A 264 -50.73 40.57 -52.30
CA GLU A 264 -50.30 41.40 -53.42
C GLU A 264 -50.70 40.79 -54.77
N GLU A 265 -50.55 39.47 -54.94
CA GLU A 265 -50.99 38.76 -56.13
C GLU A 265 -52.50 38.88 -56.33
N VAL A 266 -53.30 38.70 -55.27
CA VAL A 266 -54.75 38.93 -55.32
C VAL A 266 -55.07 40.37 -55.73
N ARG A 267 -54.44 41.38 -55.09
CA ARG A 267 -54.63 42.79 -55.48
C ARG A 267 -54.25 43.05 -56.93
N ARG A 268 -53.13 42.48 -57.42
CA ARG A 268 -52.70 42.61 -58.81
C ARG A 268 -53.69 41.97 -59.78
N LEU A 269 -54.15 40.77 -59.48
CA LEU A 269 -55.15 40.07 -60.28
C LEU A 269 -56.49 40.83 -60.30
N GLU A 270 -56.91 41.37 -59.17
CA GLU A 270 -58.16 42.14 -59.06
C GLU A 270 -58.10 43.46 -59.84
N VAL A 271 -56.99 44.22 -59.74
CA VAL A 271 -56.77 45.43 -60.56
C VAL A 271 -56.71 45.08 -62.04
N ARG A 272 -56.00 44.02 -62.42
CA ARG A 272 -55.91 43.55 -63.82
C ARG A 272 -57.27 43.15 -64.35
N ARG A 273 -58.04 42.40 -63.57
CA ARG A 273 -59.40 41.97 -63.93
C ARG A 273 -60.30 43.19 -64.11
N ARG A 274 -60.37 44.08 -63.13
CA ARG A 274 -61.20 45.30 -63.21
C ARG A 274 -60.83 46.18 -64.41
N TYR A 275 -59.54 46.28 -64.73
CA TYR A 275 -59.09 47.02 -65.91
C TYR A 275 -59.50 46.33 -67.21
N SER A 276 -59.42 44.99 -67.29
CA SER A 276 -59.89 44.24 -68.47
C SER A 276 -61.40 44.35 -68.61
N ASP A 277 -62.15 43.99 -67.55
CA ASP A 277 -63.61 44.01 -67.52
C ASP A 277 -64.11 45.44 -67.86
N GLY A 278 -63.55 46.48 -67.24
CA GLY A 278 -63.93 47.87 -67.53
C GLY A 278 -63.49 48.39 -68.91
N ARG A 279 -62.40 47.85 -69.48
CA ARG A 279 -61.99 48.16 -70.86
C ARG A 279 -62.93 47.50 -71.87
N ASP A 280 -63.30 46.25 -71.62
CA ASP A 280 -64.16 45.47 -72.49
C ASP A 280 -65.60 46.00 -72.43
N GLU A 281 -66.15 46.24 -71.23
CA GLU A 281 -67.44 46.92 -71.02
C GLU A 281 -67.43 48.32 -71.65
N GLY A 282 -66.43 49.16 -71.35
CA GLY A 282 -66.36 50.51 -71.92
C GLY A 282 -66.19 50.53 -73.45
N PHE A 283 -65.56 49.51 -74.03
CA PHE A 283 -65.47 49.36 -75.48
C PHE A 283 -66.78 48.88 -76.10
N GLU A 284 -67.46 47.92 -75.45
CA GLU A 284 -68.77 47.43 -75.87
C GLU A 284 -69.84 48.53 -75.77
N ASP A 285 -69.93 49.22 -74.64
CA ASP A 285 -70.87 50.33 -74.41
C ASP A 285 -70.58 51.48 -75.37
N GLY A 286 -69.31 51.92 -75.48
CA GLY A 286 -68.95 53.00 -76.40
C GLY A 286 -69.18 52.66 -77.87
N ARG A 287 -69.03 51.38 -78.26
CA ARG A 287 -69.37 50.91 -79.61
C ARG A 287 -70.88 50.84 -79.82
N ALA A 288 -71.63 50.38 -78.82
CA ALA A 288 -73.08 50.32 -78.87
C ALA A 288 -73.69 51.73 -78.99
N GLU A 289 -73.33 52.64 -78.08
CA GLU A 289 -73.76 54.04 -78.10
C GLU A 289 -73.34 54.75 -79.40
N GLY A 290 -72.08 54.58 -79.83
CA GLY A 290 -71.58 55.18 -81.06
C GLY A 290 -72.25 54.62 -82.33
N TYR A 291 -72.60 53.33 -82.35
CA TYR A 291 -73.35 52.73 -83.43
C TYR A 291 -74.81 53.18 -83.42
N GLU A 292 -75.44 53.25 -82.24
CA GLU A 292 -76.84 53.64 -82.09
C GLU A 292 -77.04 55.11 -82.47
N ALA A 293 -76.22 56.03 -81.93
CA ALA A 293 -76.26 57.45 -82.29
C ALA A 293 -75.89 57.68 -83.77
N GLY A 294 -74.82 57.03 -84.26
CA GLY A 294 -74.41 57.16 -85.66
C GLY A 294 -75.41 56.55 -86.65
N HIS A 295 -76.09 55.46 -86.26
CA HIS A 295 -77.17 54.87 -87.04
C HIS A 295 -78.42 55.73 -86.98
N GLU A 296 -78.83 56.24 -85.83
CA GLU A 296 -80.00 57.11 -85.67
C GLU A 296 -79.81 58.41 -86.47
N ASP A 297 -78.72 59.15 -86.26
CA ASP A 297 -78.43 60.38 -87.00
C ASP A 297 -78.29 60.10 -88.51
N GLY A 298 -77.51 59.06 -88.89
CA GLY A 298 -77.29 58.73 -90.29
C GLY A 298 -78.54 58.20 -91.01
N TYR A 299 -79.39 57.44 -90.32
CA TYR A 299 -80.65 56.92 -90.85
C TYR A 299 -81.71 58.02 -90.91
N GLU A 300 -81.85 58.86 -89.87
CA GLU A 300 -82.77 59.99 -89.89
C GLU A 300 -82.40 61.01 -90.96
N GLN A 301 -81.12 61.39 -91.03
CA GLN A 301 -80.64 62.32 -92.04
C GLN A 301 -80.79 61.74 -93.45
N GLY A 302 -80.36 60.49 -93.67
CA GLY A 302 -80.53 59.81 -94.95
C GLY A 302 -81.99 59.59 -95.36
N ARG A 303 -82.88 59.31 -94.41
CA ARG A 303 -84.33 59.18 -94.66
C ARG A 303 -84.98 60.53 -94.94
N ASN A 304 -84.65 61.57 -94.18
CA ASN A 304 -85.20 62.91 -94.37
C ASN A 304 -84.73 63.48 -95.70
N GLU A 305 -83.43 63.44 -96.01
CA GLU A 305 -82.89 63.87 -97.29
C GLU A 305 -83.44 63.03 -98.45
N GLY A 306 -83.54 61.70 -98.29
CA GLY A 306 -84.12 60.81 -99.30
C GLY A 306 -85.62 61.02 -99.52
N TYR A 307 -86.38 61.31 -98.48
CA TYR A 307 -87.81 61.62 -98.57
C TYR A 307 -88.05 63.04 -99.12
N GLU A 308 -87.26 64.02 -98.71
CA GLU A 308 -87.32 65.38 -99.24
C GLU A 308 -86.93 65.42 -100.72
N ASN A 309 -85.82 64.78 -101.11
CA ASN A 309 -85.42 64.67 -102.51
C ASN A 309 -86.42 63.82 -103.31
N GLY A 310 -86.87 62.69 -102.80
CA GLY A 310 -87.88 61.87 -103.49
C GLY A 310 -89.22 62.57 -103.64
N ARG A 311 -89.62 63.42 -102.68
CA ARG A 311 -90.84 64.22 -102.75
C ARG A 311 -90.67 65.43 -103.66
N SER A 312 -89.53 66.13 -103.62
CA SER A 312 -89.26 67.26 -104.51
C SER A 312 -89.12 66.78 -105.95
N GLU A 313 -88.32 65.75 -106.22
CA GLU A 313 -88.19 65.13 -107.53
C GLU A 313 -89.51 64.50 -108.01
N GLY A 314 -90.28 63.85 -107.12
CA GLY A 314 -91.60 63.32 -107.45
C GLY A 314 -92.66 64.39 -107.70
N PHE A 315 -92.61 65.51 -106.98
CA PHE A 315 -93.48 66.68 -107.20
C PHE A 315 -93.11 67.40 -108.50
N ASP A 316 -91.82 67.55 -108.79
CA ASP A 316 -91.31 68.14 -110.02
C ASP A 316 -91.59 67.25 -111.24
N ALA A 317 -91.46 65.92 -111.12
CA ALA A 317 -91.83 64.97 -112.15
C ALA A 317 -93.35 64.88 -112.36
N GLY A 318 -94.15 64.96 -111.28
CA GLY A 318 -95.61 64.96 -111.35
C GLY A 318 -96.22 66.24 -111.92
N ARG A 319 -95.49 67.36 -111.91
CA ARG A 319 -95.90 68.62 -112.54
C ARG A 319 -95.58 68.68 -114.04
N LEU A 320 -94.87 67.68 -114.56
CA LEU A 320 -94.48 67.52 -115.96
C LEU A 320 -95.21 66.35 -116.67
N ALA A 321 -96.22 65.75 -116.03
CA ALA A 321 -97.14 64.77 -116.61
C ALA A 321 -98.55 65.36 -116.75
#